data_AF-A0A3D5RVW4-F1
#
_entry.id   AF-A0A3D5RVW4-F1
#
_cell.length_a   1.000
_cell.length_b   1.000
_cell.length_c   1.000
_cell.angle_alpha   90.00
_cell.angle_beta   90.00
_cell.angle_gamma   90.00
#
_symmetry.space_group_name_H-M   'P 1'
#
loop_
_entity.id
_entity.type
_entity.pdbx_description
1 polymer ?
#
loop_
_entity_poly.entity_id
_entity_poly.type
_entity_poly.pdbx_seq_one_letter_code
_entity_poly.pdbx_strand_id
1 'polypeptide(L)'
;MTVKTPHGKFECRDLTFKDRRDLHKLEIQAVSTEGEVNTAQFYSVLEWVMEFAFKDPEAQLAKLDDNQIDEVLMAVYNAYKEPDKKK
;
A
#
# COMPACT_ATOMS: atom_id res chain seq x y z
N MET A 1 -2.13 12.22 1.13
CA MET A 1 -2.13 11.81 2.55
C MET A 1 -0.72 11.67 3.09
N THR A 2 -0.54 11.79 4.40
CA THR A 2 0.76 11.54 5.05
C THR A 2 0.67 10.31 5.92
N VAL A 3 1.54 9.32 5.67
CA VAL A 3 1.63 8.09 6.45
C VAL A 3 2.86 8.16 7.34
N LYS A 4 2.68 7.90 8.64
CA LYS A 4 3.78 7.85 9.61
C LYS A 4 4.08 6.40 9.95
N THR A 5 5.34 6.03 9.87
CA THR A 5 5.85 4.69 10.18
C THR A 5 7.03 4.81 11.15
N PRO A 6 7.51 3.70 11.74
CA PRO A 6 8.75 3.70 12.52
C PRO A 6 9.97 4.20 11.72
N HIS A 7 9.91 4.07 10.40
CA HIS A 7 11.01 4.37 9.46
C HIS A 7 10.96 5.79 8.90
N GLY A 8 9.87 6.53 9.13
CA GLY A 8 9.78 7.92 8.71
C GLY A 8 8.36 8.45 8.51
N LYS A 9 8.28 9.60 7.86
CA LYS A 9 7.02 10.19 7.41
C LYS A 9 7.05 10.25 5.90
N PHE A 10 6.03 9.68 5.28
CA PHE A 10 5.94 9.55 3.84
C PHE A 10 4.75 10.34 3.33
N GLU A 11 5.02 11.22 2.38
CA GLU A 11 3.99 11.94 1.64
C GLU A 11 3.51 11.04 0.50
N CYS A 12 2.28 10.55 0.63
CA CYS A 12 1.67 9.60 -0.28
C CYS A 12 0.51 10.26 -1.03
N ARG A 13 0.29 9.85 -2.27
CA ARG A 13 -0.89 10.26 -3.04
C ARG A 13 -2.18 9.85 -2.34
N ASP A 14 -3.21 10.70 -2.38
CA ASP A 14 -4.55 10.34 -1.91
C ASP A 14 -5.27 9.43 -2.90
N LEU A 15 -6.07 8.49 -2.38
CA LEU A 15 -6.95 7.66 -3.20
C LEU A 15 -8.23 8.42 -3.56
N THR A 16 -8.60 8.36 -4.83
CA THR A 16 -9.99 8.63 -5.24
C THR A 16 -10.86 7.39 -5.03
N PHE A 17 -12.19 7.55 -5.14
CA PHE A 17 -13.10 6.40 -5.12
C PHE A 17 -12.79 5.37 -6.20
N LYS A 18 -12.36 5.83 -7.38
CA LYS A 18 -11.98 4.96 -8.50
C LYS A 18 -10.73 4.15 -8.15
N ASP A 19 -9.69 4.82 -7.66
CA ASP A 19 -8.44 4.16 -7.28
C ASP A 19 -8.67 3.14 -6.15
N ARG A 20 -9.53 3.47 -5.18
CA ARG A 20 -9.92 2.52 -4.12
C ARG A 20 -10.60 1.27 -4.68
N ARG A 21 -11.44 1.42 -5.72
CA ARG A 21 -12.08 0.29 -6.39
C ARG A 21 -11.07 -0.56 -7.15
N ASP A 22 -10.06 0.06 -7.75
CA ASP A 22 -9.02 -0.66 -8.48
C ASP A 22 -8.09 -1.42 -7.52
N LEU A 23 -7.69 -0.81 -6.39
CA LEU A 23 -6.99 -1.49 -5.31
C LEU A 23 -7.78 -2.69 -4.77
N HIS A 24 -9.10 -2.54 -4.56
CA HIS A 24 -9.93 -3.63 -4.07
C HIS A 24 -10.07 -4.79 -5.07
N LYS A 25 -10.05 -4.53 -6.39
CA LYS A 25 -10.04 -5.61 -7.40
C LYS A 25 -8.75 -6.43 -7.32
N LEU A 26 -7.61 -5.76 -7.18
CA LEU A 26 -6.31 -6.42 -7.02
C LEU A 26 -6.28 -7.23 -5.72
N GLU A 27 -6.83 -6.69 -4.64
CA GLU A 27 -6.94 -7.38 -3.37
C GLU A 27 -7.77 -8.68 -3.48
N ILE A 28 -8.92 -8.64 -4.17
CA ILE A 28 -9.74 -9.84 -4.39
C ILE A 28 -8.97 -10.91 -5.16
N GLN A 29 -8.08 -10.53 -6.08
CA GLN A 29 -7.23 -11.48 -6.81
C GLN A 29 -6.13 -12.09 -5.92
N ALA A 30 -5.75 -11.39 -4.86
CA ALA A 30 -4.81 -11.88 -3.86
C ALA A 30 -5.45 -12.79 -2.81
N VAL A 31 -6.78 -12.90 -2.77
CA VAL A 31 -7.50 -13.81 -1.88
C VAL A 31 -8.03 -14.99 -2.69
N SER A 32 -7.71 -16.21 -2.26
CA SER A 32 -8.21 -17.43 -2.87
C SER A 32 -9.71 -17.59 -2.63
N THR A 33 -10.36 -18.46 -3.41
CA THR A 33 -11.78 -18.80 -3.22
C THR A 33 -12.08 -19.43 -1.86
N GLU A 34 -11.05 -19.92 -1.16
CA GLU A 34 -11.14 -20.53 0.17
C GLU A 34 -10.82 -19.52 1.29
N GLY A 35 -10.55 -18.26 0.94
CA GLY A 35 -10.22 -17.19 1.88
C GLY A 35 -8.74 -17.14 2.28
N GLU A 36 -7.89 -17.96 1.66
CA GLU A 36 -6.45 -17.94 1.90
C GLU A 36 -5.79 -16.81 1.11
N VAL A 37 -4.89 -16.06 1.75
CA VAL A 37 -4.15 -15.01 1.06
C VAL A 37 -3.01 -15.64 0.26
N ASN A 38 -3.02 -15.43 -1.05
CA ASN A 38 -1.89 -15.77 -1.90
C ASN A 38 -0.81 -14.70 -1.72
N THR A 39 0.24 -15.02 -0.96
CA THR A 39 1.31 -14.08 -0.63
C THR A 39 1.98 -13.48 -1.87
N ALA A 40 2.18 -14.24 -2.95
CA ALA A 40 2.77 -13.72 -4.18
C ALA A 40 1.89 -12.66 -4.84
N GLN A 41 0.58 -12.87 -4.87
CA GLN A 41 -0.38 -11.88 -5.38
C GLN A 41 -0.51 -10.69 -4.43
N PHE A 42 -0.37 -10.91 -3.13
CA PHE A 42 -0.35 -9.83 -2.15
C PHE A 42 0.86 -8.90 -2.33
N TYR A 43 2.03 -9.44 -2.68
CA TYR A 43 3.17 -8.62 -3.07
C TYR A 43 2.90 -7.75 -4.30
N SER A 44 2.13 -8.24 -5.28
CA SER A 44 1.69 -7.40 -6.41
C SER A 44 0.76 -6.26 -5.97
N VAL A 45 -0.02 -6.43 -4.90
CA VAL A 45 -0.79 -5.34 -4.29
C VAL A 45 0.14 -4.31 -3.67
N LEU A 46 1.17 -4.74 -2.93
CA LEU A 46 2.16 -3.84 -2.32
C LEU A 46 2.96 -3.08 -3.38
N GLU A 47 3.34 -3.75 -4.48
CA GLU A 47 4.00 -3.13 -5.63
C GLU A 47 3.12 -2.05 -6.27
N TRP A 48 1.83 -2.34 -6.49
CA TRP A 48 0.88 -1.34 -6.97
C TRP A 48 0.77 -0.14 -6.01
N VAL A 49 0.73 -0.40 -4.70
CA VAL A 49 0.72 0.65 -3.67
C VAL A 49 1.99 1.50 -3.74
N MET A 50 3.16 0.87 -3.93
CA MET A 50 4.43 1.57 -4.09
C MET A 50 4.39 2.52 -5.29
N GLU A 51 4.02 2.02 -6.47
CA GLU A 51 3.97 2.82 -7.71
C GLU A 51 2.91 3.92 -7.67
N PHE A 52 1.77 3.67 -7.02
CA PHE A 52 0.67 4.62 -6.96
C PHE A 52 0.90 5.71 -5.91
N ALA A 53 1.35 5.32 -4.70
CA ALA A 53 1.41 6.19 -3.54
C ALA A 53 2.60 7.16 -3.63
N PHE A 54 3.73 6.71 -4.18
CA PHE A 54 4.97 7.46 -4.20
C PHE A 54 5.22 8.02 -5.60
N LYS A 55 5.65 9.29 -5.67
CA LYS A 55 6.01 9.92 -6.96
C LYS A 55 7.35 9.41 -7.47
N ASP A 56 8.26 9.10 -6.55
CA ASP A 56 9.59 8.58 -6.82
C ASP A 56 9.96 7.57 -5.71
N PRO A 57 9.49 6.31 -5.84
CA PRO A 57 9.72 5.29 -4.82
C PRO A 57 11.20 5.03 -4.59
N GLU A 58 12.03 5.04 -5.63
CA GLU A 58 13.48 4.83 -5.49
C GLU A 58 14.11 5.91 -4.62
N ALA A 59 13.85 7.19 -4.87
CA ALA A 59 14.42 8.25 -4.04
C ALA A 59 13.88 8.23 -2.59
N GLN A 60 12.62 7.84 -2.42
CA GLN A 60 11.92 7.91 -1.13
C GLN A 60 12.18 6.67 -0.24
N LEU A 61 12.49 5.52 -0.85
CA LEU A 61 12.65 4.24 -0.16
C LEU A 61 14.08 3.68 -0.21
N ALA A 62 15.00 4.21 -1.04
CA ALA A 62 16.37 3.67 -1.24
C ALA A 62 17.24 3.53 0.03
N LYS A 63 16.86 4.16 1.15
CA LYS A 63 17.60 4.05 2.42
C LYS A 63 17.08 2.95 3.33
N LEU A 64 15.99 2.29 2.94
CA LEU A 64 15.34 1.24 3.69
C LEU A 64 15.75 -0.12 3.11
N ASP A 65 15.80 -1.14 3.98
CA ASP A 65 15.88 -2.52 3.52
C ASP A 65 14.51 -3.06 3.08
N ASP A 66 14.50 -4.21 2.40
CA ASP A 66 13.28 -4.80 1.84
C ASP A 66 12.16 -4.99 2.88
N ASN A 67 12.50 -5.40 4.11
CA ASN A 67 11.50 -5.60 5.17
C ASN A 67 10.92 -4.26 5.64
N GLN A 68 11.77 -3.24 5.77
CA GLN A 68 11.34 -1.88 6.13
C GLN A 68 10.46 -1.27 5.03
N ILE A 69 10.76 -1.55 3.76
CA ILE A 69 9.94 -1.14 2.62
C ILE A 69 8.57 -1.82 2.72
N ASP A 70 8.52 -3.13 2.90
CA ASP A 70 7.26 -3.87 3.06
C ASP A 70 6.41 -3.32 4.21
N GLU A 71 7.02 -3.00 5.36
CA GLU A 71 6.33 -2.37 6.49
C GLU A 71 5.75 -1.00 6.14
N VAL A 72 6.48 -0.18 5.38
CA VAL A 72 5.99 1.12 4.90
C VAL A 72 4.83 0.93 3.93
N LEU A 73 4.96 0.04 2.95
CA LEU A 73 3.93 -0.23 1.96
C LEU A 73 2.67 -0.79 2.60
N MET A 74 2.80 -1.68 3.58
CA MET A 74 1.67 -2.18 4.38
C MET A 74 0.99 -1.06 5.18
N ALA A 75 1.75 -0.14 5.77
CA ALA A 75 1.17 1.00 6.48
C ALA A 75 0.37 1.92 5.54
N VAL A 76 0.88 2.16 4.33
CA VAL A 76 0.19 2.94 3.30
C VAL A 76 -1.08 2.22 2.83
N TYR A 77 -0.97 0.92 2.52
CA TYR A 77 -2.09 0.07 2.16
C TYR A 77 -3.20 0.07 3.24
N ASN A 78 -2.84 -0.08 4.51
CA ASN A 78 -3.79 -0.06 5.60
C ASN A 78 -4.48 1.31 5.73
N ALA A 79 -3.72 2.41 5.57
CA ALA A 79 -4.27 3.75 5.61
C ALA A 79 -5.23 4.03 4.42
N TYR A 80 -5.03 3.36 3.30
CA TYR A 80 -5.96 3.37 2.16
C TYR A 80 -7.24 2.54 2.41
N LYS A 81 -7.11 1.43 3.13
CA LYS A 81 -8.23 0.52 3.49
C LYS A 81 -9.11 1.09 4.58
N GLU A 82 -8.53 1.80 5.52
CA GLU A 82 -9.22 2.51 6.59
C GLU A 82 -9.11 4.02 6.33
N PRO A 83 -9.85 4.57 5.32
CA PRO A 83 -9.93 6.01 5.19
C PRO A 83 -10.47 6.55 6.51
N ASP A 84 -9.67 7.40 7.15
CA ASP A 84 -9.88 7.93 8.50
C ASP A 84 -11.37 8.11 8.78
N LYS A 85 -11.91 7.35 9.76
CA LYS A 85 -13.34 7.42 10.15
C LYS A 85 -13.72 8.80 10.71
N LYS A 86 -12.75 9.71 10.83
CA LYS A 86 -12.91 11.11 11.21
C LYS A 86 -12.86 12.01 9.98
N LYS A 87 -13.93 12.01 9.20
CA LYS A 87 -14.34 13.19 8.42
C LYS A 87 -15.61 13.75 9.03
#